data_AF-A0A5S9M836-F1
#
_entry.id   AF-A0A5S9M836-F1
#
_cell.length_a   1.000
_cell.length_b   1.000
_cell.length_c   1.000
_cell.angle_alpha   90.00
_cell.angle_beta   90.00
_cell.angle_gamma   90.00
#
_symmetry.space_group_name_H-M   'P 1'
#
loop_
_entity.id
_entity.type
_entity.pdbx_description
1 polymer ?
#
loop_
_entity_poly.entity_id
_entity_poly.type
_entity_poly.pdbx_seq_one_letter_code
_entity_poly.pdbx_strand_id
1 'polypeptide(L)'
;MRLIFRELRTSIYIGIVCSIIITVVAMVWQGNMILGFVVGSSLLATLIIGTMAGTIVPIILHRLNVDPAIASGPLITTLNDILSLLIYFGIATAFLHTLM
;
A
#
# COMPACT_ATOMS: atom_id res chain seq x y z
N MET A 1 -11.54 14.25 -9.86
CA MET A 1 -12.33 13.32 -9.02
C MET A 1 -12.70 12.01 -9.69
N ARG A 2 -13.27 11.99 -10.90
CA ARG A 2 -13.58 10.71 -11.60
C ARG A 2 -12.37 9.76 -11.74
N LEU A 3 -11.17 10.32 -11.99
CA LEU A 3 -9.92 9.57 -12.07
C LEU A 3 -9.58 8.89 -10.74
N ILE A 4 -9.51 9.65 -9.63
CA ILE A 4 -9.19 9.13 -8.29
C ILE A 4 -10.15 8.01 -7.87
N PHE A 5 -11.45 8.17 -8.10
CA PHE A 5 -12.44 7.13 -7.80
C PHE A 5 -12.31 5.90 -8.71
N ARG A 6 -11.80 6.05 -9.93
CA ARG A 6 -11.52 4.91 -10.80
C ARG A 6 -10.29 4.15 -10.29
N GLU A 7 -9.20 4.85 -10.02
CA GLU A 7 -7.96 4.23 -9.54
C GLU A 7 -8.15 3.57 -8.17
N LEU A 8 -8.92 4.19 -7.26
CA LEU A 8 -9.27 3.61 -5.97
C LEU A 8 -10.05 2.29 -6.11
N ARG A 9 -11.00 2.22 -7.06
CA ARG A 9 -11.74 0.97 -7.30
C ARG A 9 -10.82 -0.11 -7.86
N THR A 10 -10.00 0.23 -8.85
CA THR A 10 -9.02 -0.71 -9.42
C THR A 10 -8.08 -1.24 -8.34
N SER A 11 -7.58 -0.38 -7.46
CA SER A 11 -6.65 -0.77 -6.39
C SER A 11 -7.30 -1.61 -5.30
N ILE A 12 -8.58 -1.40 -5.01
CA ILE A 12 -9.34 -2.29 -4.12
C ILE A 12 -9.44 -3.70 -4.72
N TYR A 13 -9.81 -3.83 -5.99
CA TYR A 13 -9.91 -5.16 -6.63
C TYR A 13 -8.57 -5.88 -6.68
N ILE A 14 -7.53 -5.20 -7.14
CA ILE A 14 -6.16 -5.76 -7.19
C ILE A 14 -5.68 -6.07 -5.77
N GLY A 15 -5.90 -5.15 -4.84
CA GLY A 15 -5.50 -5.28 -3.44
C GLY A 15 -6.14 -6.48 -2.76
N ILE A 16 -7.43 -6.73 -2.96
CA ILE A 16 -8.11 -7.90 -2.40
C ILE A 16 -7.51 -9.18 -2.97
N VAL A 17 -7.34 -9.28 -4.28
CA VAL A 17 -6.78 -10.49 -4.91
C VAL A 17 -5.35 -10.75 -4.44
N CYS A 18 -4.48 -9.73 -4.48
CA CYS A 18 -3.09 -9.87 -4.06
C CYS A 18 -2.95 -10.16 -2.56
N SER A 19 -3.72 -9.47 -1.71
CA SER A 19 -3.67 -9.67 -0.25
C SER A 19 -4.14 -11.06 0.15
N ILE A 20 -5.19 -11.61 -0.45
CA ILE A 20 -5.63 -12.99 -0.18
C ILE A 20 -4.53 -13.98 -0.53
N ILE A 21 -3.94 -13.86 -1.73
CA ILE A 21 -2.87 -14.76 -2.17
C ILE A 21 -1.68 -14.69 -1.20
N ILE A 22 -1.22 -13.48 -0.89
CA ILE A 22 -0.05 -13.28 -0.03
C ILE A 22 -0.32 -13.68 1.41
N THR A 23 -1.55 -13.50 1.91
CA THR A 23 -1.97 -14.01 3.22
C THR A 23 -1.78 -15.51 3.29
N VAL A 24 -2.31 -16.25 2.30
CA VAL A 24 -2.21 -17.72 2.25
C VAL A 24 -0.76 -18.16 2.16
N VAL A 25 0.03 -17.53 1.28
CA VAL A 25 1.46 -17.84 1.13
C VAL A 25 2.22 -17.60 2.45
N ALA A 26 1.99 -16.45 3.10
CA ALA A 26 2.65 -16.11 4.36
C ALA A 26 2.25 -17.05 5.51
N MET A 27 0.97 -17.45 5.57
CA MET A 27 0.49 -18.43 6.55
C MET A 27 1.16 -19.79 6.36
N VAL A 28 1.25 -20.29 5.12
CA VAL A 28 1.87 -21.58 4.82
C VAL A 28 3.38 -21.55 5.07
N TRP A 29 4.05 -20.44 4.74
CA TRP A 29 5.49 -20.33 4.88
C TRP A 29 5.91 -20.18 6.35
N GLN A 30 5.28 -19.29 7.10
CA GLN A 30 5.66 -19.01 8.49
C GLN A 30 4.97 -19.93 9.51
N GLY A 31 3.95 -20.68 9.10
CA GLY A 31 3.14 -21.51 10.01
C GLY A 31 2.36 -20.69 11.05
N ASN A 32 2.31 -19.35 10.91
CA ASN A 32 1.69 -18.44 11.85
C ASN A 32 0.54 -17.68 11.17
N MET A 33 -0.68 -17.94 11.63
CA MET A 33 -1.90 -17.36 11.07
C MET A 33 -1.98 -15.84 11.28
N ILE A 34 -1.51 -15.35 12.43
CA ILE A 34 -1.52 -13.93 12.77
C ILE A 34 -0.53 -13.18 11.87
N LEU A 35 0.65 -13.75 11.67
CA LEU A 35 1.68 -13.18 10.81
C LEU A 35 1.18 -13.08 9.36
N GLY A 36 0.53 -14.13 8.85
CA GLY A 36 -0.10 -14.09 7.53
C GLY A 36 -1.16 -12.99 7.39
N PHE A 37 -2.00 -12.80 8.42
CA PHE A 37 -3.00 -11.73 8.44
C PHE A 37 -2.37 -10.33 8.49
N VAL A 38 -1.30 -10.14 9.28
CA VAL A 38 -0.53 -8.90 9.34
C VAL A 38 0.04 -8.56 7.96
N VAL A 39 0.69 -9.51 7.28
CA VAL A 39 1.26 -9.30 5.94
C VAL A 39 0.16 -8.97 4.92
N GLY A 40 -0.93 -9.75 4.91
CA GLY A 40 -2.04 -9.57 3.99
C GLY A 40 -2.75 -8.22 4.13
N SER A 41 -3.14 -7.87 5.35
CA SER A 41 -3.78 -6.58 5.65
C SER A 41 -2.87 -5.40 5.34
N SER A 42 -1.57 -5.51 5.64
CA SER A 42 -0.57 -4.50 5.29
C SER A 42 -0.44 -4.32 3.78
N LEU A 43 -0.45 -5.41 3.01
CA LEU A 43 -0.37 -5.34 1.56
C LEU A 43 -1.61 -4.67 0.96
N LEU A 44 -2.81 -5.01 1.44
CA LEU A 44 -4.06 -4.39 1.01
C LEU A 44 -4.03 -2.87 1.24
N ALA A 45 -3.69 -2.46 2.46
CA ALA A 45 -3.60 -1.04 2.83
C ALA A 45 -2.53 -0.31 2.01
N THR A 46 -1.37 -0.94 1.80
CA THR A 46 -0.28 -0.39 1.00
C THR A 46 -0.69 -0.17 -0.45
N LEU A 47 -1.39 -1.13 -1.08
CA LEU A 47 -1.83 -0.98 -2.48
C LEU A 47 -2.85 0.14 -2.65
N ILE A 48 -3.78 0.27 -1.70
CA ILE A 48 -4.78 1.35 -1.70
C ILE A 48 -4.08 2.71 -1.50
N ILE A 49 -3.26 2.85 -0.46
CA ILE A 49 -2.60 4.12 -0.14
C ILE A 49 -1.56 4.50 -1.20
N GLY A 50 -0.79 3.53 -1.70
CA GLY A 50 0.23 3.73 -2.74
C GLY A 50 -0.37 4.21 -4.06
N THR A 51 -1.50 3.64 -4.49
CA THR A 51 -2.21 4.12 -5.70
C THR A 51 -2.81 5.51 -5.51
N MET A 52 -3.33 5.81 -4.32
CA MET A 52 -3.78 7.16 -3.99
C MET A 52 -2.62 8.16 -3.99
N ALA A 53 -1.48 7.82 -3.38
CA ALA A 53 -0.28 8.66 -3.36
C ALA A 53 0.24 8.90 -4.79
N GLY A 54 0.36 7.86 -5.60
CA GLY A 54 0.79 7.95 -7.00
C GLY A 54 -0.13 8.81 -7.89
N THR A 55 -1.41 8.93 -7.53
CA THR A 55 -2.37 9.79 -8.24
C THR A 55 -2.40 11.21 -7.67
N ILE A 56 -2.37 11.36 -6.35
CA ILE A 56 -2.54 12.64 -5.66
C ILE A 56 -1.26 13.48 -5.72
N VAL A 57 -0.08 12.88 -5.56
CA VAL A 57 1.19 13.60 -5.53
C VAL A 57 1.43 14.41 -6.82
N PRO A 58 1.29 13.84 -8.04
CA PRO A 58 1.42 14.62 -9.27
C PRO A 58 0.38 15.74 -9.39
N ILE A 59 -0.85 15.50 -8.94
CA ILE A 59 -1.93 16.51 -8.95
C ILE A 59 -1.58 17.67 -8.02
N ILE A 60 -1.03 17.39 -6.83
CA ILE A 60 -0.59 18.42 -5.89
C ILE A 60 0.58 19.21 -6.49
N LEU A 61 1.58 18.55 -7.07
CA LEU A 61 2.71 19.24 -7.71
C LEU A 61 2.24 20.17 -8.83
N HIS A 62 1.34 19.71 -9.69
CA HIS A 62 0.74 20.54 -10.73
C HIS A 62 0.00 21.75 -10.15
N ARG A 63 -0.68 21.61 -8.99
CA ARG A 63 -1.33 22.73 -8.28
C ARG A 63 -0.33 23.73 -7.69
N LEU A 64 0.87 23.28 -7.37
CA LEU A 64 1.97 24.11 -6.86
C LEU A 64 2.83 24.72 -7.98
N ASN A 65 2.44 24.58 -9.25
CA ASN A 65 3.23 24.97 -10.43
C ASN A 65 4.59 24.26 -10.53
N VAL A 66 4.70 23.06 -9.95
CA VAL A 66 5.86 22.18 -10.10
C VAL A 66 5.56 21.17 -11.20
N ASP A 67 6.55 20.87 -12.05
CA ASP A 67 6.39 19.92 -13.15
C ASP A 67 6.05 18.52 -12.61
N PRO A 68 4.86 17.96 -12.90
CA PRO A 68 4.47 16.63 -12.45
C PRO A 68 5.34 15.50 -13.03
N ALA A 69 6.11 15.74 -14.10
CA ALA A 69 7.07 14.77 -14.63
C ALA A 69 8.19 14.43 -13.62
N ILE A 70 8.46 15.33 -12.66
CA ILE A 70 9.41 15.09 -11.57
C ILE A 70 8.91 13.96 -10.64
N ALA A 71 7.59 13.82 -10.49
CA ALA A 71 7.01 12.77 -9.66
C ALA A 71 6.99 11.40 -10.33
N SER A 72 6.85 11.31 -11.66
CA SER A 72 6.53 10.05 -12.36
C SER A 72 7.61 8.96 -12.34
N GLY A 73 8.74 9.19 -11.69
CA GLY A 73 9.82 8.22 -11.54
C GLY A 73 10.23 8.01 -10.08
N PRO A 74 11.47 8.35 -9.68
CA PRO A 74 12.03 7.97 -8.37
C PRO A 74 11.25 8.47 -7.15
N LEU A 75 10.58 9.62 -7.25
CA LEU A 75 9.89 10.23 -6.11
C LEU A 75 8.66 9.44 -5.66
N ILE A 76 7.83 8.96 -6.59
CA ILE A 76 6.65 8.16 -6.23
C ILE A 76 7.08 6.81 -5.65
N THR A 77 8.12 6.19 -6.20
CA THR A 77 8.63 4.92 -5.67
C THR A 77 9.18 5.06 -4.26
N THR A 78 9.96 6.12 -3.96
CA THR A 78 10.47 6.33 -2.60
C THR A 78 9.35 6.66 -1.60
N LEU A 79 8.36 7.46 -2.02
CA LEU A 79 7.18 7.69 -1.19
C LEU A 79 6.41 6.40 -0.94
N ASN A 80 6.27 5.54 -1.94
CA ASN A 80 5.60 4.26 -1.78
C ASN A 80 6.38 3.32 -0.85
N ASP A 81 7.72 3.32 -0.91
CA ASP A 81 8.56 2.57 0.03
C ASP A 81 8.36 3.05 1.47
N ILE A 82 8.40 4.37 1.69
CA ILE A 82 8.17 4.95 3.02
C ILE A 82 6.77 4.61 3.54
N LEU A 83 5.73 4.79 2.71
CA LEU A 83 4.34 4.52 3.08
C LEU A 83 4.11 3.03 3.36
N SER A 84 4.64 2.14 2.52
CA SER A 84 4.50 0.69 2.69
C SER A 84 5.16 0.19 3.97
N LEU A 85 6.38 0.66 4.28
CA LEU A 85 7.07 0.32 5.52
C LEU A 85 6.33 0.87 6.74
N LEU A 86 5.83 2.10 6.69
CA LEU A 86 5.08 2.70 7.79
C LEU A 86 3.78 1.92 8.06
N ILE A 87 3.05 1.53 7.01
CA ILE A 87 1.84 0.71 7.11
C ILE A 87 2.18 -0.67 7.68
N TYR A 88 3.18 -1.35 7.11
CA TYR A 88 3.58 -2.69 7.53
C TYR A 88 4.04 -2.72 8.98
N PHE A 89 4.97 -1.85 9.36
CA PHE A 89 5.45 -1.77 10.74
C PHE A 89 4.39 -1.25 11.70
N GLY A 90 3.50 -0.35 11.26
CA GLY A 90 2.38 0.12 12.07
C GLY A 90 1.42 -1.01 12.44
N ILE A 91 1.03 -1.82 11.45
CA ILE A 91 0.17 -2.98 11.68
C ILE A 91 0.92 -4.05 12.48
N ALA A 92 2.17 -4.36 12.13
CA ALA A 92 2.97 -5.34 12.86
C ALA A 92 3.15 -4.95 14.34
N THR A 93 3.37 -3.66 14.63
CA THR A 93 3.48 -3.15 16.00
C THR A 93 2.15 -3.24 16.74
N ALA A 94 1.02 -2.95 16.08
CA ALA A 94 -0.30 -3.11 16.67
C ALA A 94 -0.61 -4.57 17.06
N PHE A 95 -0.07 -5.54 16.31
CA PHE A 95 -0.22 -6.97 16.57
C PHE A 95 0.97 -7.59 17.31
N LEU A 96 1.94 -6.79 17.77
CA LEU A 96 3.20 -7.28 18.34
C LEU A 96 2.97 -8.25 19.51
N HIS A 97 2.06 -7.91 20.43
CA HIS A 97 1.76 -8.75 21.58
C HIS A 97 1.10 -10.09 21.21
N THR A 98 0.44 -10.18 20.05
CA THR A 98 -0.13 -11.44 19.56
C THR A 98 0.90 -12.25 18.76
N LEU A 99 1.97 -11.59 18.30
CA LEU A 99 3.02 -12.20 17.49
C LEU A 99 4.14 -12.85 18.33
N MET A 100 4.37 -12.33 19.54
CA MET A 100 5.35 -12.79 20.53
C MET A 100 4.76 -13.86 21.45
#